data_AF-A0A9D3YPY0-F1
#
_entry.id   AF-A0A9D3YPY0-F1
#
_cell.length_a   1.000
_cell.length_b   1.000
_cell.length_c   1.000
_cell.angle_alpha   90.00
_cell.angle_beta   90.00
_cell.angle_gamma   90.00
#
_symmetry.space_group_name_H-M   'P 1'
#
loop_
_entity.id
_entity.type
_entity.pdbx_description
1 polymer ?
#
loop_
_entity_poly.entity_id
_entity_poly.type
_entity_poly.pdbx_seq_one_letter_code
_entity_poly.pdbx_strand_id
1 'polypeptide(L)'
;MHRLIPYFYVLCKKSTEREKFSGKIASYLKLSFLSVEDLTKVKREIQPAVRKNKERDKSHEIYTRFGRPLLQFADPVVLAFDIETTKLPLKFPDSSVDQIMMISYMIDGQGYLVTNREIISQDIEDFEYTPRPEFPGPFTIFNEPDESGQVKFWSTCPTG
;
A
#
# COMPACT_ATOMS: atom_id res chain seq x y z
N MET A 1 -16.66 -6.89 -19.70
CA MET A 1 -15.61 -6.21 -18.91
C MET A 1 -15.26 -7.08 -17.73
N HIS A 2 -14.27 -7.97 -17.89
CA HIS A 2 -13.85 -8.87 -16.82
C HIS A 2 -12.96 -8.09 -15.85
N ARG A 3 -13.41 -8.04 -14.59
CA ARG A 3 -12.68 -7.43 -13.48
C ARG A 3 -11.33 -8.11 -13.34
N LEU A 4 -10.28 -7.31 -13.46
CA LEU A 4 -8.94 -7.63 -12.99
C LEU A 4 -9.02 -7.90 -11.48
N ILE A 5 -8.29 -8.92 -11.05
CA ILE A 5 -8.21 -9.36 -9.66
C ILE A 5 -7.23 -8.41 -8.98
N PRO A 6 -7.65 -7.55 -8.04
CA PRO A 6 -6.72 -6.62 -7.40
C PRO A 6 -5.77 -7.42 -6.52
N TYR A 7 -4.47 -7.22 -6.59
CA TYR A 7 -3.56 -7.69 -5.57
C TYR A 7 -3.28 -6.53 -4.62
N PHE A 8 -4.19 -6.29 -3.68
CA PHE A 8 -4.04 -5.24 -2.68
C PHE A 8 -3.06 -5.72 -1.60
N TYR A 9 -1.87 -5.12 -1.50
CA TYR A 9 -0.93 -5.39 -0.41
C TYR A 9 -0.92 -4.23 0.58
N VAL A 10 -1.23 -4.48 1.86
CA VAL A 10 -1.18 -3.45 2.91
C VAL A 10 0.08 -3.61 3.75
N LEU A 11 0.97 -2.63 3.70
CA LEU A 11 2.06 -2.50 4.68
C LEU A 11 1.58 -1.63 5.84
N CYS A 12 1.64 -2.15 7.07
CA CYS A 12 1.27 -1.44 8.30
C CYS A 12 2.50 -1.35 9.24
N LYS A 13 2.98 -0.12 9.48
CA LYS A 13 4.12 0.20 10.36
C LYS A 13 3.70 0.19 11.84
N LYS A 14 4.21 -0.74 12.64
CA LYS A 14 4.15 -0.57 14.11
C LYS A 14 5.28 0.37 14.55
N SER A 15 4.93 1.57 15.03
CA SER A 15 5.79 2.28 15.99
C SER A 15 5.84 1.43 17.25
N THR A 16 7.06 1.15 17.66
CA THR A 16 7.33 0.75 19.03
C THR A 16 8.04 1.94 19.61
N GLU A 17 7.43 2.58 20.62
CA GLU A 17 8.09 3.61 21.40
C GLU A 17 9.37 3.02 22.00
N ARG A 18 10.52 3.44 21.46
CA ARG A 18 11.71 3.79 22.24
C ARG A 18 12.71 4.53 21.33
N GLU A 19 12.76 5.83 21.59
CA GLU A 19 13.94 6.68 21.47
C GLU A 19 14.39 7.04 20.04
N LYS A 20 13.85 8.18 19.61
CA LYS A 20 14.41 9.09 18.61
C LYS A 20 15.87 9.42 18.97
N PHE A 21 16.88 8.61 18.61
CA PHE A 21 18.29 9.04 18.43
C PHE A 21 19.28 7.97 17.90
N SER A 22 18.86 6.73 17.56
CA SER A 22 19.85 5.63 17.30
C SER A 22 19.71 4.82 16.01
N GLY A 23 19.07 5.33 14.95
CA GLY A 23 19.08 4.65 13.63
C GLY A 23 18.49 3.22 13.67
N LYS A 24 17.36 3.03 14.37
CA LYS A 24 16.67 1.73 14.43
C LYS A 24 15.65 1.58 13.31
N ILE A 25 15.84 0.54 12.50
CA ILE A 25 14.96 0.12 11.41
C ILE A 25 13.63 -0.36 11.99
N ALA A 26 12.51 0.21 11.53
CA ALA A 26 11.17 -0.22 11.94
C ALA A 26 10.93 -1.68 11.51
N SER A 27 10.48 -2.52 12.44
CA SER A 27 10.17 -3.93 12.15
C SER A 27 8.72 -4.06 11.66
N TYR A 28 8.53 -4.52 10.43
CA TYR A 28 7.21 -4.74 9.81
C TYR A 28 6.80 -6.21 9.91
N LEU A 29 5.50 -6.47 10.08
CA LEU A 29 4.94 -7.78 9.78
C LEU A 29 4.33 -7.74 8.39
N LYS A 30 5.07 -8.25 7.39
CA LYS A 30 4.59 -8.41 6.03
C LYS A 30 3.61 -9.59 5.98
N LEU A 31 2.35 -9.31 5.72
CA LEU A 31 1.33 -10.32 5.47
C LEU A 31 1.05 -10.38 3.96
N SER A 32 1.20 -11.56 3.38
CA SER A 32 0.96 -11.82 1.95
C SER A 32 -0.28 -12.68 1.79
N PHE A 33 -1.14 -12.32 0.85
CA PHE A 33 -2.37 -13.06 0.54
C PHE A 33 -2.41 -13.39 -0.95
N LEU A 34 -3.06 -14.50 -1.30
CA LEU A 34 -3.22 -14.95 -2.70
C LEU A 34 -4.42 -14.27 -3.40
N SER A 35 -5.33 -13.64 -2.65
CA SER A 35 -6.51 -12.96 -3.19
C SER A 35 -7.02 -11.81 -2.30
N VAL A 36 -7.76 -10.85 -2.88
CA VAL A 36 -8.47 -9.79 -2.11
C VAL A 36 -9.48 -10.38 -1.16
N GLU A 37 -10.09 -11.50 -1.50
CA GLU A 37 -11.07 -12.15 -0.65
C GLU A 37 -10.43 -12.57 0.67
N ASP A 38 -9.23 -13.15 0.60
CA ASP A 38 -8.45 -13.56 1.77
C ASP A 38 -7.99 -12.36 2.59
N LEU A 39 -7.48 -11.31 1.93
CA LEU A 39 -7.19 -10.04 2.60
C LEU A 39 -8.42 -9.48 3.31
N THR A 40 -9.59 -9.50 2.66
CA THR A 40 -10.82 -8.92 3.19
C THR A 40 -11.35 -9.74 4.36
N LYS A 41 -11.23 -11.07 4.31
CA LYS A 41 -11.53 -11.98 5.44
C LYS A 41 -10.64 -11.65 6.64
N VAL A 42 -9.32 -11.60 6.43
CA VAL A 42 -8.34 -11.29 7.48
C VAL A 42 -8.57 -9.88 8.04
N LYS A 43 -8.85 -8.90 7.17
CA LYS A 43 -9.23 -7.54 7.59
C LYS A 43 -10.47 -7.59 8.48
N ARG A 44 -11.54 -8.27 8.07
CA ARG A 44 -12.78 -8.39 8.85
C ARG A 44 -12.56 -9.04 10.21
N GLU A 45 -11.70 -10.04 10.31
CA GLU A 45 -11.36 -10.70 11.58
C GLU A 45 -10.54 -9.81 12.52
N ILE A 46 -9.62 -9.02 11.96
CA ILE A 46 -8.73 -8.14 12.73
C ILE A 46 -9.41 -6.80 13.08
N GLN A 47 -10.36 -6.32 12.26
CA GLN A 47 -11.04 -5.03 12.45
C GLN A 47 -11.67 -4.86 13.85
N PRO A 48 -12.38 -5.84 14.45
CA PRO A 48 -12.91 -5.71 15.80
C PRO A 48 -11.83 -5.51 16.86
N ALA A 49 -10.70 -6.23 16.74
CA ALA A 49 -9.57 -6.07 17.65
C ALA A 49 -8.92 -4.69 17.49
N VAL A 50 -8.80 -4.21 16.25
CA VAL A 50 -8.31 -2.86 15.94
C VAL A 50 -9.27 -1.79 16.46
N ARG A 51 -10.58 -1.97 16.29
CA ARG A 51 -11.61 -1.04 16.76
C ARG A 51 -11.63 -0.98 18.28
N LYS A 52 -11.56 -2.12 18.96
CA LYS A 52 -11.46 -2.21 20.42
C LYS A 52 -10.16 -1.60 20.94
N ASN A 53 -9.05 -1.74 20.21
CA ASN A 53 -7.80 -1.06 20.53
C ASN A 53 -7.93 0.48 20.37
N LYS A 54 -8.59 0.96 19.30
CA LYS A 54 -8.89 2.40 19.08
C LYS A 54 -9.89 2.98 20.09
N GLU A 55 -10.88 2.21 20.51
CA GLU A 55 -11.83 2.62 21.55
C GLU A 55 -11.13 2.67 22.93
N ARG A 56 -10.22 1.72 23.19
CA ARG A 56 -9.38 1.69 24.39
C ARG A 56 -8.48 2.92 24.48
N ASP A 57 -8.01 3.48 23.35
CA ASP A 57 -7.28 4.77 23.30
C ASP A 57 -8.13 5.96 23.76
N LYS A 58 -9.39 6.04 23.36
CA LYS A 58 -10.27 7.15 23.75
C LYS A 58 -10.55 7.16 25.25
N SER A 59 -10.75 5.97 25.83
CA SER A 59 -10.86 5.83 27.30
C SER A 59 -9.53 6.06 28.03
N HIS A 60 -8.42 5.94 27.32
CA HIS A 60 -7.07 6.10 27.85
C HIS A 60 -6.70 7.58 28.05
N GLU A 61 -7.25 8.51 27.25
CA GLU A 61 -7.05 9.96 27.39
C GLU A 61 -7.45 10.48 28.80
N ILE A 62 -8.42 9.83 29.45
CA ILE A 62 -8.87 10.13 30.82
C ILE A 62 -7.83 9.71 31.87
N TYR A 63 -7.11 8.61 31.67
CA TYR A 63 -6.13 8.07 32.64
C TYR A 63 -4.77 8.76 32.57
N THR A 64 -4.46 9.49 31.48
CA THR A 64 -3.21 10.28 31.34
C THR A 64 -3.11 11.40 32.38
N ARG A 65 -4.24 11.83 32.98
CA ARG A 65 -4.26 12.87 34.03
C ARG A 65 -3.56 12.44 35.33
N PHE A 66 -3.27 11.15 35.53
CA PHE A 66 -2.61 10.61 36.73
C PHE A 66 -1.35 9.76 36.45
N GLY A 67 -0.50 10.19 35.50
CA GLY A 67 0.94 9.94 35.61
C GLY A 67 1.48 8.55 35.24
N ARG A 68 0.99 7.93 34.15
CA ARG A 68 1.80 6.95 33.39
C ARG A 68 1.79 7.31 31.90
N PRO A 69 2.94 7.28 31.20
CA PRO A 69 2.95 7.50 29.75
C PRO A 69 2.21 6.35 29.09
N LEU A 70 1.19 6.70 28.33
CA LEU A 70 0.47 5.76 27.48
C LEU A 70 1.31 5.47 26.25
N LEU A 71 1.41 4.19 25.90
CA LEU A 71 2.01 3.74 24.66
C LEU A 71 1.16 4.29 23.50
N GLN A 72 1.60 5.40 22.88
CA GLN A 72 0.89 6.01 21.76
C GLN A 72 0.90 5.03 20.59
N PHE A 73 -0.27 4.76 19.99
CA PHE A 73 -0.27 4.00 18.74
C PHE A 73 0.48 4.80 17.69
N ALA A 74 1.39 4.10 17.04
CA ALA A 74 2.00 4.54 15.81
C ALA A 74 0.98 5.09 14.82
N ASP A 75 1.33 6.19 14.15
CA ASP A 75 0.77 6.50 12.85
C ASP A 75 1.60 5.75 11.79
N PRO A 76 1.13 4.58 11.31
CA PRO A 76 1.84 3.87 10.29
C PRO A 76 1.84 4.65 8.98
N VAL A 77 2.98 4.67 8.30
CA VAL A 77 2.99 4.90 6.86
C VAL A 77 2.33 3.68 6.23
N VAL A 78 1.22 3.89 5.53
CA VAL A 78 0.49 2.82 4.84
C VAL A 78 0.83 2.90 3.37
N LEU A 79 1.49 1.85 2.88
CA LEU A 79 1.66 1.62 1.47
C LEU A 79 0.64 0.57 1.01
N ALA A 80 -0.15 0.93 0.01
CA ALA A 80 -1.03 0.03 -0.72
C ALA A 80 -0.61 0.01 -2.18
N PHE A 81 -0.43 -1.16 -2.78
CA PHE A 81 -0.13 -1.26 -4.21
C PHE A 81 -1.00 -2.31 -4.90
N ASP A 82 -1.12 -2.16 -6.22
CA ASP A 82 -1.81 -3.07 -7.14
C ASP A 82 -1.02 -3.13 -8.45
N ILE A 83 -0.84 -4.34 -9.00
CA ILE A 83 -0.05 -4.58 -10.21
C ILE A 83 -0.95 -5.06 -11.33
N GLU A 84 -0.65 -4.60 -12.54
CA GLU A 84 -1.29 -5.05 -13.76
C GLU A 84 -0.24 -5.70 -14.66
N THR A 85 -0.60 -6.82 -15.27
CA THR A 85 0.28 -7.60 -16.15
C THR A 85 -0.35 -7.83 -17.51
N THR A 86 0.46 -8.17 -18.50
CA THR A 86 -0.05 -8.78 -19.72
C THR A 86 -0.72 -10.11 -19.41
N LYS A 87 -1.56 -10.57 -20.33
CA LYS A 87 -2.11 -11.92 -20.31
C LYS A 87 -2.59 -12.32 -21.69
N LEU A 88 -2.46 -13.60 -22.01
CA LEU A 88 -3.08 -14.16 -23.20
C LEU A 88 -4.62 -14.10 -23.14
N PRO A 89 -5.32 -13.96 -24.28
CA PRO A 89 -6.77 -14.02 -24.32
C PRO A 89 -7.31 -15.30 -23.67
N LEU A 90 -8.32 -15.14 -22.81
CA LEU A 90 -8.99 -16.23 -22.09
C LEU A 90 -8.09 -17.08 -21.17
N LYS A 91 -6.91 -16.59 -20.81
CA LYS A 91 -6.02 -17.22 -19.82
C LYS A 91 -5.79 -16.32 -18.61
N PHE A 92 -5.38 -16.95 -17.52
CA PHE A 92 -4.78 -16.26 -16.38
C PHE A 92 -3.36 -15.80 -16.73
N PRO A 93 -2.86 -14.73 -16.09
CA PRO A 93 -1.46 -14.33 -16.20
C PRO A 93 -0.51 -15.45 -15.76
N ASP A 94 0.59 -15.62 -16.49
CA ASP A 94 1.68 -16.55 -16.17
C ASP A 94 2.99 -15.76 -16.03
N SER A 95 3.55 -15.73 -14.82
CA SER A 95 4.77 -14.98 -14.49
C SER A 95 6.02 -15.36 -15.28
N SER A 96 5.99 -16.51 -15.98
CA SER A 96 7.12 -16.97 -16.80
C SER A 96 7.15 -16.31 -18.18
N VAL A 97 6.02 -15.77 -18.63
CA VAL A 97 5.83 -15.27 -20.01
C VAL A 97 5.16 -13.90 -20.07
N ASP A 98 4.31 -13.58 -19.09
CA ASP A 98 3.64 -12.30 -18.98
C ASP A 98 4.49 -11.31 -18.19
N GLN A 99 4.47 -10.06 -18.65
CA GLN A 99 5.24 -8.96 -18.08
C GLN A 99 4.34 -8.01 -17.29
N ILE A 100 4.92 -7.33 -16.31
CA ILE A 100 4.26 -6.25 -15.59
C ILE A 100 4.14 -5.05 -16.53
N MET A 101 2.92 -4.53 -16.67
CA MET A 101 2.63 -3.34 -17.47
C MET A 101 2.52 -2.08 -16.60
N MET A 102 1.93 -2.19 -15.41
CA MET A 102 1.73 -1.07 -14.51
C MET A 102 1.83 -1.49 -13.04
N ILE A 103 2.38 -0.62 -12.20
CA ILE A 103 2.36 -0.74 -10.74
C ILE A 103 1.76 0.54 -10.19
N SER A 104 0.55 0.44 -9.63
CA SER A 104 -0.09 1.56 -8.93
C SER A 104 0.13 1.42 -7.44
N TYR A 105 0.43 2.52 -6.75
CA TYR A 105 0.57 2.50 -5.30
C TYR A 105 0.17 3.82 -4.65
N MET A 106 -0.26 3.74 -3.40
CA MET A 106 -0.62 4.87 -2.55
C MET A 106 0.22 4.86 -1.29
N ILE A 107 0.81 6.00 -0.95
CA ILE A 107 1.53 6.23 0.31
C ILE A 107 0.88 7.43 0.98
N ASP A 108 0.29 7.23 2.16
CA ASP A 108 -0.33 8.28 2.99
C ASP A 108 -1.33 9.19 2.22
N GLY A 109 -2.03 8.64 1.23
CA GLY A 109 -3.03 9.34 0.41
C GLY A 109 -2.49 9.96 -0.88
N GLN A 110 -1.18 9.96 -1.11
CA GLN A 110 -0.59 10.33 -2.41
C GLN A 110 -0.54 9.10 -3.33
N GLY A 111 -1.11 9.23 -4.53
CA GLY A 111 -1.08 8.20 -5.56
C GLY A 111 0.16 8.29 -6.43
N TYR A 112 0.63 7.13 -6.88
CA TYR A 112 1.73 6.97 -7.81
C TYR A 112 1.42 5.85 -8.80
N LEU A 113 1.90 5.99 -10.03
CA LEU A 113 1.81 4.98 -11.06
C LEU A 113 3.16 4.83 -11.75
N VAL A 114 3.69 3.62 -11.82
CA VAL A 114 4.88 3.31 -12.63
C VAL A 114 4.44 2.50 -13.83
N THR A 115 4.80 2.91 -15.03
CA THR A 115 4.38 2.28 -16.29
C THR A 115 5.58 1.69 -17.01
N ASN A 116 5.37 0.58 -17.74
CA ASN A 116 6.37 -0.03 -18.60
C ASN A 116 6.11 0.38 -20.07
N ARG A 117 7.05 1.13 -20.67
CA ARG A 117 6.94 1.67 -22.04
C ARG A 117 7.23 0.66 -23.15
N GLU A 118 7.68 -0.55 -22.85
CA GLU A 118 7.69 -1.65 -23.82
C GLU A 118 6.26 -2.11 -24.17
N ILE A 119 5.32 -1.96 -23.24
CA ILE A 119 3.94 -2.43 -23.37
C ILE A 119 2.98 -1.25 -23.57
N ILE A 120 3.09 -0.23 -22.74
CA ILE A 120 2.29 0.99 -22.87
C ILE A 120 2.85 1.76 -24.07
N SER A 121 2.01 2.20 -25.00
CA SER A 121 2.45 2.82 -26.25
C SER A 121 2.81 4.30 -26.13
N GLN A 122 2.29 5.01 -25.12
CA GLN A 122 2.51 6.44 -24.90
C GLN A 122 2.81 6.77 -23.44
N ASP A 123 3.53 7.87 -23.21
CA ASP A 123 3.74 8.39 -21.86
C ASP A 123 2.38 8.80 -21.28
N ILE A 124 2.18 8.50 -20.00
CA ILE A 124 1.01 8.92 -19.24
C ILE A 124 1.41 10.12 -18.39
N GLU A 125 0.63 11.20 -18.49
CA GLU A 125 0.79 12.41 -17.70
C GLU A 125 0.15 12.27 -16.31
N ASP A 126 0.61 13.08 -15.36
CA ASP A 126 0.02 13.20 -14.03
C ASP A 126 -1.49 13.50 -14.12
N PHE A 127 -2.27 12.76 -13.34
CA PHE A 127 -3.73 12.85 -13.36
C PHE A 127 -4.32 12.73 -11.96
N GLU A 128 -5.60 13.03 -11.82
CA GLU A 128 -6.33 12.86 -10.56
C GLU A 128 -7.48 11.87 -10.74
N TYR A 129 -7.56 10.89 -9.85
CA TYR A 129 -8.69 9.97 -9.75
C TYR A 129 -9.25 10.01 -8.33
N THR A 130 -10.31 10.80 -8.17
CA THR A 130 -11.00 11.02 -6.89
C THR A 130 -12.40 10.39 -6.98
N PRO A 131 -12.56 9.09 -6.68
CA PRO A 131 -13.83 8.38 -6.85
C PRO A 131 -14.92 8.87 -5.90
N ARG A 132 -14.53 9.48 -4.77
CA ARG A 132 -15.39 10.24 -3.87
C ARG A 132 -14.61 11.42 -3.30
N PRO A 133 -15.28 12.52 -2.91
CA PRO A 133 -14.61 13.69 -2.35
C PRO A 133 -13.75 13.41 -1.11
N GLU A 134 -14.08 12.39 -0.33
CA GLU A 134 -13.33 12.00 0.87
C GLU A 134 -12.07 11.18 0.56
N PHE A 135 -11.89 10.76 -0.70
CA PHE A 135 -10.75 9.97 -1.18
C PHE A 135 -10.04 10.73 -2.31
N PRO A 136 -9.35 11.84 -1.99
CA PRO A 136 -8.53 12.54 -2.98
C PRO A 136 -7.45 11.57 -3.50
N GLY A 137 -7.27 11.54 -4.81
CA GLY A 137 -6.30 10.64 -5.45
C GLY A 137 -5.51 11.32 -6.56
N PRO A 138 -4.68 12.34 -6.26
CA PRO A 138 -3.70 12.81 -7.22
C PRO A 138 -2.66 11.70 -7.47
N PHE A 139 -2.37 11.43 -8.74
CA PHE A 139 -1.39 10.44 -9.18
C PHE A 139 -0.23 11.12 -9.89
N THR A 140 0.97 10.87 -9.38
CA THR A 140 2.23 11.19 -10.07
C THR A 140 2.71 9.96 -10.84
N ILE A 141 3.08 10.16 -12.11
CA ILE A 141 3.38 9.06 -13.03
C ILE A 141 4.87 8.99 -13.34
N PHE A 142 5.39 7.77 -13.36
CA PHE A 142 6.75 7.45 -13.77
C PHE A 142 6.71 6.52 -14.96
N ASN A 143 7.15 7.01 -16.12
CA ASN A 143 7.18 6.25 -17.36
C ASN A 143 8.57 5.62 -17.52
N GLU A 144 8.70 4.34 -17.18
CA GLU A 144 9.96 3.59 -17.23
C GLU A 144 10.12 2.92 -18.61
N PRO A 145 11.33 2.92 -19.18
CA PRO A 145 11.56 2.44 -20.54
C PRO A 145 11.24 0.95 -20.72
N ASP A 146 11.42 0.13 -19.68
CA ASP A 146 11.26 -1.32 -19.67
C ASP A 146 10.80 -1.85 -18.30
N GLU A 147 10.46 -3.15 -18.24
CA GLU A 147 10.02 -3.81 -17.00
C GLU A 147 11.12 -3.79 -15.91
N SER A 148 12.40 -3.86 -16.30
CA SER A 148 13.51 -3.86 -15.35
C SER A 148 13.64 -2.51 -14.63
N GLY A 149 13.51 -1.41 -15.37
CA GLY A 149 13.44 -0.05 -14.86
C GLY A 149 12.27 0.14 -13.92
N GLN A 150 11.07 -0.33 -14.31
CA GLN A 150 9.88 -0.31 -13.47
C GLN A 150 10.07 -1.05 -12.13
N VAL A 151 10.55 -2.29 -12.16
CA VAL A 151 10.76 -3.09 -10.95
C VAL A 151 11.86 -2.50 -10.08
N LYS A 152 12.94 -1.99 -10.69
CA LYS A 152 14.02 -1.32 -9.96
C LYS A 152 13.53 -0.06 -9.28
N PHE A 153 12.82 0.83 -10.00
CA PHE A 153 12.25 2.05 -9.46
C PHE A 153 11.34 1.75 -8.28
N TRP A 154 10.40 0.82 -8.45
CA TRP A 154 9.51 0.33 -7.41
C TRP A 154 10.26 -0.25 -6.20
N SER A 155 11.32 -1.04 -6.42
CA SER A 155 12.12 -1.62 -5.33
C SER A 155 12.89 -0.57 -4.53
N THR A 156 13.19 0.57 -5.15
CA THR A 156 13.86 1.73 -4.52
C THR A 156 12.87 2.80 -4.08
N CYS A 157 11.56 2.53 -4.15
CA CYS A 157 10.51 3.50 -3.88
C CYS A 157 10.84 4.29 -2.62
N PRO A 158 10.84 5.64 -2.68
CA PRO A 158 11.26 6.49 -1.58
C PRO A 158 10.21 6.42 -0.49
N THR A 159 10.25 5.36 0.31
CA THR A 159 9.78 5.42 1.68
C THR A 159 10.74 6.37 2.40
N GLY A 160 10.35 7.63 2.50
CA GLY A 160 11.08 8.62 3.31
C GLY A 160 11.40 8.10 4.71
#